data_AF-A0A964ZY09-F1
#
_entry.id   AF-A0A964ZY09-F1
#
_cell.length_a   1.000
_cell.length_b   1.000
_cell.length_c   1.000
_cell.angle_alpha   90.00
_cell.angle_beta   90.00
_cell.angle_gamma   90.00
#
_symmetry.space_group_name_H-M   'P 1'
#
loop_
_entity.id
_entity.type
_entity.pdbx_description
1 polymer ?
#
loop_
_entity_poly.entity_id
_entity_poly.type
_entity_poly.pdbx_seq_one_letter_code
_entity_poly.pdbx_strand_id
1 'polypeptide(L)'
;MNSQIQKPSGAIAVIVAILLLVLFGFIGLAVDIGYFHVQKTRLQAIADAQALACAIDSSRCGSGGENPFPETNPTDAQVTVINPVACPNSTTQQGCSKAIASAQWRPFFMGLFGQPTIATEVVAIAGRNARAPSCITTLNSFRANGGNIMTLSNCSADIGGSLSSTNQAGIQVAPGSTGSISVYNSNRSDQCGNCSPAPTGIASALPSLPSAVIPTTNLDGQPLVVRSGSSCTSGTCQPGIYSSLVKLSGPTTFASGNYVFNGGLDTNNKTVTSGAGGVSL
;
A
#
# COMPACT_ATOMS: atom_id res chain seq x y z
N MET A 1 68.34 31.72 51.49
CA MET A 1 67.78 30.36 51.59
C MET A 1 66.60 30.27 50.63
N ASN A 2 66.81 29.76 49.41
CA ASN A 2 65.73 29.55 48.43
C ASN A 2 65.16 28.15 48.62
N SER A 3 63.95 28.07 49.19
CA SER A 3 63.19 26.83 49.29
C SER A 3 62.52 26.54 47.94
N GLN A 4 62.97 25.48 47.28
CA GLN A 4 62.38 24.96 46.05
C GLN A 4 61.06 24.25 46.39
N ILE A 5 59.94 24.86 46.03
CA ILE A 5 58.60 24.25 46.14
C ILE A 5 58.52 23.14 45.08
N GLN A 6 58.67 21.88 45.50
CA GLN A 6 58.45 20.72 44.63
C GLN A 6 56.97 20.67 44.21
N LYS A 7 56.70 20.84 42.92
CA LYS A 7 55.36 20.66 42.35
C LYS A 7 55.02 19.17 42.31
N PRO A 8 53.93 18.70 42.94
CA PRO A 8 53.49 17.31 42.84
C PRO A 8 52.80 17.07 41.48
N SER A 9 53.60 16.94 40.41
CA SER A 9 53.10 16.76 39.04
C SER A 9 52.58 15.35 38.74
N GLY A 10 52.85 14.36 39.61
CA GLY A 10 52.51 12.95 39.36
C GLY A 10 51.06 12.56 39.71
N ALA A 11 50.48 13.15 40.75
CA ALA A 11 49.12 12.81 41.20
C ALA A 11 48.04 13.23 40.18
N ILE A 12 48.28 14.34 39.48
CA ILE A 12 47.38 14.87 38.46
C ILE A 12 47.27 13.89 37.27
N ALA A 13 48.39 13.28 36.86
CA ALA A 13 48.39 12.32 35.76
C ALA A 13 47.52 11.09 36.04
N VAL A 14 47.52 10.59 37.29
CA VAL A 14 46.70 9.43 37.70
C VAL A 14 45.21 9.79 37.69
N ILE A 15 44.85 10.96 38.22
CA ILE A 15 43.45 11.43 38.22
C ILE A 15 42.94 11.61 36.79
N VAL A 16 43.75 12.22 35.91
CA VAL A 16 43.41 12.40 34.49
C VAL A 16 43.23 11.05 33.79
N ALA A 17 44.11 10.07 34.05
CA ALA A 17 43.98 8.73 33.46
C ALA A 17 42.68 8.03 33.88
N ILE A 18 42.29 8.13 35.15
CA ILE A 18 41.02 7.57 35.65
C ILE A 18 39.81 8.29 35.03
N LEU A 19 39.86 9.63 34.95
CA LEU A 19 38.79 10.41 34.34
C LEU A 19 38.61 10.10 32.84
N LEU A 20 39.71 9.90 32.11
CA LEU A 20 39.66 9.48 30.70
C LEU A 20 39.01 8.10 30.55
N LEU A 21 39.34 7.15 31.44
CA LEU A 21 38.72 5.83 31.44
C LEU A 21 37.20 5.91 31.67
N VAL A 22 36.77 6.74 32.62
CA VAL A 22 35.36 7.01 32.87
C VAL A 22 34.69 7.65 31.65
N LEU A 23 35.35 8.62 31.01
CA LEU A 23 34.84 9.30 29.82
C LEU A 23 34.66 8.33 28.64
N PHE A 24 35.61 7.41 28.41
CA PHE A 24 35.47 6.35 27.40
C PHE A 24 34.33 5.40 27.72
N GLY A 25 34.08 5.09 28.99
CA GLY A 25 32.91 4.32 29.42
C GLY A 25 31.58 4.99 29.02
N PHE A 26 31.46 6.30 29.23
CA PHE A 26 30.28 7.06 28.80
C PHE A 26 30.13 7.14 27.28
N ILE A 27 31.23 7.28 26.54
CA ILE A 27 31.20 7.27 25.07
C ILE A 27 30.72 5.91 24.56
N GLY A 28 31.21 4.81 25.12
CA GLY A 28 30.77 3.46 24.76
C GLY A 28 29.26 3.26 24.99
N LEU A 29 28.76 3.71 26.14
CA LEU A 29 27.32 3.68 26.44
C LEU A 29 26.51 4.54 25.44
N ALA A 30 27.00 5.73 25.11
CA ALA A 30 26.33 6.63 24.16
C ALA A 30 26.23 6.00 22.75
N VAL A 31 27.28 5.31 22.30
CA VAL A 31 27.27 4.58 21.02
C VAL A 31 26.24 3.45 21.03
N ASP A 32 26.17 2.67 22.12
CA ASP A 32 25.19 1.58 22.22
C ASP A 32 23.74 2.08 22.23
N ILE A 33 23.47 3.18 22.92
CA ILE A 33 22.14 3.82 22.91
C ILE A 33 21.80 4.31 21.50
N GLY A 34 22.75 4.96 20.82
CA GLY A 34 22.56 5.41 19.44
C GLY A 34 22.25 4.24 18.50
N TYR A 35 23.00 3.14 18.61
CA TYR A 35 22.75 1.94 17.83
C TYR A 35 21.39 1.30 18.15
N PHE A 36 21.01 1.22 19.42
CA PHE A 36 19.70 0.73 19.85
C PHE A 36 18.55 1.51 19.21
N HIS A 37 18.65 2.84 19.18
CA HIS A 37 17.63 3.68 18.54
C HIS A 37 17.50 3.40 17.05
N VAL A 38 18.61 3.28 16.33
CA VAL A 38 18.60 2.96 14.89
C VAL A 38 17.94 1.60 14.63
N GLN A 39 18.28 0.58 15.44
CA GLN A 39 17.68 -0.75 15.28
C GLN A 39 16.19 -0.77 15.61
N LYS A 40 15.78 -0.08 16.68
CA LYS A 40 14.37 0.06 17.04
C LYS A 40 13.57 0.74 15.93
N THR A 41 14.10 1.81 15.33
CA THR A 41 13.42 2.50 14.21
C THR A 41 13.30 1.60 12.98
N ARG A 42 14.32 0.80 12.66
CA ARG A 42 14.25 -0.18 11.57
C ARG A 42 13.19 -1.25 11.83
N LEU A 43 13.15 -1.81 13.03
CA LEU A 43 12.10 -2.77 13.42
C LEU A 43 10.71 -2.15 13.31
N GLN A 44 10.54 -0.90 13.76
CA GLN A 44 9.25 -0.21 13.67
C GLN A 44 8.82 -0.05 12.21
N ALA A 45 9.73 0.34 11.31
CA ALA A 45 9.44 0.45 9.89
C ALA A 45 8.99 -0.89 9.27
N ILE A 46 9.57 -2.02 9.71
CA ILE A 46 9.15 -3.36 9.27
C ILE A 46 7.75 -3.67 9.77
N ALA A 47 7.47 -3.44 11.07
CA ALA A 47 6.15 -3.67 11.63
C ALA A 47 5.08 -2.80 10.93
N ASP A 48 5.37 -1.52 10.70
CA ASP A 48 4.46 -0.60 10.01
C ASP A 48 4.20 -1.04 8.57
N ALA A 49 5.24 -1.46 7.84
CA ALA A 49 5.11 -1.95 6.47
C ALA A 49 4.28 -3.24 6.40
N GLN A 50 4.48 -4.19 7.33
CA GLN A 50 3.74 -5.44 7.40
C GLN A 50 2.27 -5.21 7.78
N ALA A 51 2.02 -4.37 8.79
CA ALA A 51 0.66 -3.99 9.17
C ALA A 51 -0.06 -3.31 7.99
N LEU A 52 0.61 -2.38 7.29
CA LEU A 52 0.03 -1.70 6.14
C LEU A 52 -0.23 -2.66 4.97
N ALA A 53 0.71 -3.55 4.66
CA ALA A 53 0.55 -4.54 3.60
C ALA A 53 -0.63 -5.46 3.89
N CYS A 54 -0.79 -5.93 5.13
CA CYS A 54 -1.95 -6.72 5.56
C CYS A 54 -3.25 -5.92 5.60
N ALA A 55 -3.17 -4.62 5.91
CA ALA A 55 -4.30 -3.73 5.77
C ALA A 55 -4.69 -3.57 4.30
N ILE A 56 -3.80 -3.63 3.31
CA ILE A 56 -4.10 -3.49 1.87
C ILE A 56 -4.53 -4.82 1.23
N ASP A 57 -3.85 -5.91 1.57
CA ASP A 57 -4.13 -7.27 1.10
C ASP A 57 -4.18 -8.22 2.31
N SER A 58 -5.40 -8.48 2.77
CA SER A 58 -5.65 -9.37 3.89
C SER A 58 -5.63 -10.85 3.51
N SER A 59 -5.50 -11.19 2.22
CA SER A 59 -5.59 -12.60 1.77
C SER A 59 -4.49 -13.48 2.33
N ARG A 60 -3.33 -12.87 2.62
CA ARG A 60 -2.13 -13.54 3.17
C ARG A 60 -2.01 -13.41 4.69
N CYS A 61 -2.88 -12.61 5.32
CA CYS A 61 -2.73 -12.25 6.73
C CYS A 61 -3.82 -12.94 7.54
N GLY A 62 -3.45 -14.05 8.20
CA GLY A 62 -4.28 -14.75 9.18
C GLY A 62 -3.90 -14.43 10.61
N SER A 63 -4.56 -15.08 11.57
CA SER A 63 -4.17 -15.03 12.99
C SER A 63 -2.88 -15.82 13.22
N GLY A 64 -1.74 -15.14 13.21
CA GLY A 64 -0.42 -15.74 13.46
C GLY A 64 0.40 -16.03 12.20
N GLY A 65 0.17 -15.32 11.10
CA GLY A 65 1.01 -15.44 9.91
C GLY A 65 2.43 -14.95 10.19
N GLU A 66 3.43 -15.81 9.98
CA GLU A 66 4.84 -15.44 10.07
C GLU A 66 5.27 -14.74 8.77
N ASN A 67 5.74 -13.50 8.89
CA ASN A 67 6.29 -12.69 7.80
C ASN A 67 5.54 -12.83 6.44
N PRO A 68 4.24 -12.48 6.37
CA PRO A 68 3.42 -12.69 5.16
C PRO A 68 3.91 -11.90 3.94
N PHE A 69 4.68 -10.82 4.16
CA PHE A 69 5.29 -10.00 3.12
C PHE A 69 6.81 -9.90 3.30
N PRO A 70 7.59 -10.92 2.90
CA PRO A 70 9.04 -10.98 3.15
C PRO A 70 9.81 -9.81 2.55
N GLU A 71 9.31 -9.21 1.45
CA GLU A 71 9.91 -8.04 0.80
C GLU A 71 9.98 -6.80 1.71
N THR A 72 9.10 -6.71 2.70
CA THR A 72 9.06 -5.61 3.67
C THR A 72 9.97 -5.84 4.89
N ASN A 73 10.65 -6.99 4.95
CA ASN A 73 11.54 -7.40 6.04
C ASN A 73 12.97 -7.70 5.54
N PRO A 74 13.73 -6.68 5.10
CA PRO A 74 15.08 -6.89 4.55
C PRO A 74 16.13 -7.30 5.60
N THR A 75 15.82 -7.18 6.89
CA THR A 75 16.74 -7.51 7.99
C THR A 75 16.45 -8.86 8.64
N ASP A 76 15.54 -9.65 8.07
CA ASP A 76 15.12 -10.98 8.55
C ASP A 76 14.75 -10.98 10.05
N ALA A 77 14.07 -9.92 10.49
CA ALA A 77 13.52 -9.84 11.84
C ALA A 77 12.38 -10.87 11.99
N GLN A 78 12.15 -11.35 13.21
CA GLN A 78 10.97 -12.19 13.44
C GLN A 78 9.73 -11.32 13.37
N VAL A 79 8.75 -11.70 12.55
CA VAL A 79 7.51 -10.94 12.37
C VAL A 79 6.32 -11.87 12.51
N THR A 80 5.39 -11.50 13.38
CA THR A 80 4.09 -12.16 13.49
C THR A 80 2.99 -11.15 13.19
N VAL A 81 2.10 -11.50 12.27
CA VAL A 81 0.89 -10.71 11.99
C VAL A 81 -0.34 -11.39 12.56
N ILE A 82 -1.22 -10.58 13.15
CA ILE A 82 -2.53 -10.97 13.64
C ILE A 82 -3.59 -10.18 12.89
N ASN A 83 -4.48 -10.89 12.21
CA ASN A 83 -5.60 -10.33 11.47
C ASN A 83 -6.81 -11.28 11.55
N PRO A 84 -7.99 -10.83 12.00
CA PRO A 84 -8.35 -9.45 12.35
C PRO A 84 -7.96 -9.04 13.78
N VAL A 85 -7.76 -7.73 13.99
CA VAL A 85 -7.70 -7.11 15.33
C VAL A 85 -8.68 -5.93 15.43
N ALA A 86 -9.02 -5.57 16.67
CA ALA A 86 -9.83 -4.37 16.92
C ALA A 86 -9.07 -3.10 16.48
N CYS A 87 -9.73 -2.27 15.70
CA CYS A 87 -9.19 -0.99 15.29
C CYS A 87 -9.13 0.00 16.46
N PRO A 88 -8.05 0.79 16.62
CA PRO A 88 -7.96 1.84 17.62
C PRO A 88 -9.06 2.89 17.47
N ASN A 89 -9.43 3.23 16.23
CA ASN A 89 -10.56 4.09 15.92
C ASN A 89 -11.58 3.36 15.07
N SER A 90 -12.55 2.71 15.71
CA SER A 90 -13.61 1.94 15.04
C SER A 90 -14.59 2.79 14.23
N THR A 91 -14.60 4.11 14.42
CA THR A 91 -15.48 5.04 13.68
C THR A 91 -14.94 5.36 12.30
N THR A 92 -13.61 5.44 12.16
CA THR A 92 -12.96 5.82 10.90
C THR A 92 -12.16 4.70 10.26
N GLN A 93 -11.88 3.61 10.98
CA GLN A 93 -11.06 2.51 10.51
C GLN A 93 -11.80 1.17 10.54
N GLN A 94 -11.52 0.33 9.55
CA GLN A 94 -12.00 -1.05 9.43
C GLN A 94 -10.87 -1.98 8.96
N GLY A 95 -11.05 -3.29 9.21
CA GLY A 95 -10.12 -4.31 8.73
C GLY A 95 -8.70 -4.13 9.26
N CYS A 96 -8.57 -3.87 10.56
CA CYS A 96 -7.25 -3.64 11.16
C CYS A 96 -6.46 -4.93 11.31
N SER A 97 -5.17 -4.83 11.02
CA SER A 97 -4.18 -5.87 11.27
C SER A 97 -3.09 -5.35 12.22
N LYS A 98 -2.56 -6.25 13.05
CA LYS A 98 -1.48 -5.95 13.99
C LYS A 98 -0.24 -6.73 13.57
N ALA A 99 0.86 -6.03 13.34
CA ALA A 99 2.16 -6.65 13.14
C ALA A 99 3.01 -6.47 14.40
N ILE A 100 3.71 -7.54 14.78
CA ILE A 100 4.66 -7.58 15.88
C ILE A 100 6.00 -7.96 15.26
N ALA A 101 7.01 -7.10 15.39
CA ALA A 101 8.36 -7.38 14.92
C ALA A 101 9.31 -7.47 16.12
N SER A 102 10.15 -8.49 16.15
CA SER A 102 11.13 -8.71 17.21
C SER A 102 12.50 -9.06 16.64
N ALA A 103 13.54 -8.58 17.33
CA ALA A 103 14.91 -8.97 17.05
C ALA A 103 15.77 -8.92 18.32
N GLN A 104 16.87 -9.66 18.28
CA GLN A 104 17.89 -9.66 19.31
C GLN A 104 19.20 -9.16 18.70
N TRP A 105 19.87 -8.25 19.38
CA TRP A 105 21.19 -7.77 18.96
C TRP A 105 22.17 -7.70 20.12
N ARG A 106 23.45 -7.72 19.75
CA ARG A 106 24.57 -7.60 20.67
C ARG A 106 25.07 -6.15 20.65
N PRO A 107 24.94 -5.39 21.75
CA PRO A 107 25.55 -4.07 21.84
C PRO A 107 27.07 -4.18 21.90
N PHE A 108 27.79 -3.11 21.57
CA PHE A 108 29.24 -3.11 21.46
C PHE A 108 29.92 -3.09 22.83
N PHE A 109 29.44 -2.25 23.76
CA PHE A 109 30.11 -1.99 25.03
C PHE A 109 29.30 -2.46 26.25
N MET A 110 27.98 -2.57 26.15
CA MET A 110 27.08 -3.08 27.21
C MET A 110 27.38 -4.53 27.59
N GLY A 111 27.98 -5.31 26.69
CA GLY A 111 28.48 -6.65 27.00
C GLY A 111 29.55 -6.65 28.10
N LEU A 112 30.33 -5.57 28.24
CA LEU A 112 31.32 -5.39 29.30
C LEU A 112 30.68 -5.22 30.69
N PHE A 113 29.39 -4.84 30.73
CA PHE A 113 28.61 -4.62 31.95
C PHE A 113 27.63 -5.76 32.24
N GLY A 114 27.82 -6.94 31.63
CA GLY A 114 27.01 -8.13 31.90
C GLY A 114 25.68 -8.20 31.12
N GLN A 115 25.46 -7.33 30.14
CA GLN A 115 24.30 -7.37 29.24
C GLN A 115 24.75 -7.63 27.79
N PRO A 116 24.99 -8.91 27.42
CA PRO A 116 25.57 -9.25 26.12
C PRO A 116 24.57 -9.18 24.95
N THR A 117 23.27 -9.15 25.23
CA THR A 117 22.19 -9.16 24.24
C THR A 117 21.01 -8.34 24.72
N ILE A 118 20.37 -7.62 23.79
CA ILE A 118 19.13 -6.88 24.04
C ILE A 118 18.08 -7.42 23.08
N ALA A 119 16.96 -7.87 23.63
CA ALA A 119 15.76 -8.21 22.87
C ALA A 119 14.86 -6.99 22.78
N THR A 120 14.38 -6.68 21.58
CA THR A 120 13.43 -5.59 21.35
C THR A 120 12.24 -6.11 20.57
N GLU A 121 11.06 -5.70 21.01
CA GLU A 121 9.79 -5.96 20.33
C GLU A 121 9.12 -4.62 20.04
N VAL A 122 8.51 -4.52 18.87
CA VAL A 122 7.70 -3.37 18.45
C VAL A 122 6.38 -3.84 17.88
N VAL A 123 5.37 -2.99 17.98
CA VAL A 123 4.02 -3.29 17.54
C VAL A 123 3.52 -2.16 16.64
N ALA A 124 2.89 -2.54 15.54
CA ALA A 124 2.21 -1.63 14.63
C ALA A 124 0.77 -2.13 14.38
N ILE A 125 -0.17 -1.20 14.30
CA ILE A 125 -1.56 -1.49 13.91
C ILE A 125 -1.91 -0.59 12.73
N ALA A 126 -2.35 -1.20 11.64
CA ALA A 126 -2.84 -0.48 10.48
C ALA A 126 -4.26 -0.93 10.16
N GLY A 127 -5.11 0.02 9.80
CA GLY A 127 -6.48 -0.20 9.36
C GLY A 127 -6.75 0.57 8.08
N ARG A 128 -7.71 0.07 7.29
CA ARG A 128 -8.24 0.85 6.17
C ARG A 128 -9.13 1.93 6.75
N ASN A 129 -9.13 3.11 6.14
CA ASN A 129 -10.23 4.04 6.39
C ASN A 129 -11.54 3.32 6.02
N ALA A 130 -12.63 3.56 6.75
CA ALA A 130 -13.95 2.96 6.53
C ALA A 130 -14.61 3.33 5.17
N ARG A 131 -13.82 3.89 4.24
CA ARG A 131 -14.20 4.20 2.87
C ARG A 131 -14.19 2.90 2.07
N ALA A 132 -15.24 2.67 1.30
CA ALA A 132 -15.30 1.55 0.37
C ALA A 132 -14.14 1.64 -0.65
N PRO A 133 -13.55 0.51 -1.07
CA PRO A 133 -12.44 0.48 -2.02
C PRO A 133 -12.81 1.22 -3.30
N SER A 134 -11.84 1.83 -3.98
CA SER A 134 -12.09 2.57 -5.21
C SER A 134 -12.17 1.60 -6.39
N CYS A 135 -13.38 1.34 -6.90
CA CYS A 135 -13.59 0.52 -8.10
C CYS A 135 -13.16 1.26 -9.36
N ILE A 136 -13.26 2.59 -9.33
CA ILE A 136 -13.06 3.44 -10.49
C ILE A 136 -12.15 4.55 -10.07
N THR A 137 -11.01 4.66 -10.74
CA THR A 137 -10.12 5.80 -10.58
C THR A 137 -9.76 6.36 -11.94
N THR A 138 -10.02 7.64 -12.16
CA THR A 138 -9.59 8.35 -13.37
C THR A 138 -8.50 9.35 -13.02
N LEU A 139 -7.40 9.37 -13.77
CA LEU A 139 -6.36 10.39 -13.58
C LEU A 139 -6.79 11.77 -14.10
N ASN A 140 -7.61 11.77 -15.16
CA ASN A 140 -8.17 12.95 -15.80
C ASN A 140 -9.70 13.00 -15.59
N SER A 141 -10.43 13.59 -16.53
CA SER A 141 -11.88 13.77 -16.43
C SER A 141 -12.67 12.49 -16.69
N PHE A 142 -13.79 12.33 -15.99
CA PHE A 142 -14.84 11.35 -16.30
C PHE A 142 -15.98 12.06 -17.03
N ARG A 143 -16.41 11.54 -18.19
CA ARG A 143 -17.51 12.11 -18.98
C ARG A 143 -18.52 11.06 -19.38
N ALA A 144 -19.82 11.34 -19.17
CA ALA A 144 -20.92 10.47 -19.59
C ALA A 144 -22.12 11.28 -20.10
N ASN A 145 -22.87 10.75 -21.06
CA ASN A 145 -24.05 11.44 -21.63
C ASN A 145 -25.15 10.41 -21.92
N GLY A 146 -26.39 10.87 -22.09
CA GLY A 146 -27.55 10.06 -22.46
C GLY A 146 -28.15 9.36 -21.23
N GLY A 147 -28.34 8.04 -21.33
CA GLY A 147 -28.88 7.18 -20.27
C GLY A 147 -27.84 6.24 -19.63
N ASN A 148 -26.55 6.55 -19.78
CA ASN A 148 -25.47 5.67 -19.30
C ASN A 148 -25.30 5.80 -17.78
N ILE A 149 -25.74 4.77 -17.04
CA ILE A 149 -25.58 4.70 -15.58
C ILE A 149 -24.52 3.67 -15.23
N MET A 150 -23.57 4.10 -14.41
CA MET A 150 -22.52 3.25 -13.87
C MET A 150 -22.83 2.93 -12.42
N THR A 151 -23.16 1.67 -12.13
CA THR A 151 -23.57 1.23 -10.79
C THR A 151 -22.42 0.59 -10.03
N LEU A 152 -22.07 1.14 -8.87
CA LEU A 152 -21.03 0.66 -7.96
C LEU A 152 -21.65 -0.18 -6.83
N SER A 153 -21.07 -1.32 -6.51
CA SER A 153 -21.49 -2.15 -5.37
C SER A 153 -20.34 -2.33 -4.39
N ASN A 154 -20.52 -1.86 -3.15
CA ASN A 154 -19.51 -1.82 -2.10
C ASN A 154 -18.16 -1.19 -2.52
N CYS A 155 -18.22 -0.15 -3.35
CA CYS A 155 -17.03 0.57 -3.78
C CYS A 155 -17.28 2.04 -4.16
N SER A 156 -16.20 2.80 -4.24
CA SER A 156 -16.16 4.23 -4.51
C SER A 156 -15.66 4.55 -5.92
N ALA A 157 -15.95 5.76 -6.39
CA ALA A 157 -15.35 6.35 -7.59
C ALA A 157 -14.49 7.56 -7.21
N ASP A 158 -13.25 7.59 -7.69
CA ASP A 158 -12.28 8.65 -7.50
C ASP A 158 -11.91 9.28 -8.84
N ILE A 159 -12.15 10.58 -9.00
CA ILE A 159 -11.97 11.29 -10.26
C ILE A 159 -10.91 12.35 -10.07
N GLY A 160 -9.77 12.20 -10.73
CA GLY A 160 -8.63 13.12 -10.66
C GLY A 160 -8.84 14.42 -11.45
N GLY A 161 -9.66 14.39 -12.50
CA GLY A 161 -10.05 15.55 -13.29
C GLY A 161 -11.48 16.03 -13.00
N SER A 162 -12.13 16.64 -13.98
CA SER A 162 -13.53 17.07 -13.84
C SER A 162 -14.50 15.91 -14.02
N LEU A 163 -15.52 15.82 -13.18
CA LEU A 163 -16.69 14.97 -13.38
C LEU A 163 -17.71 15.74 -14.20
N SER A 164 -18.08 15.25 -15.39
CA SER A 164 -19.13 15.86 -16.22
C SER A 164 -20.07 14.81 -16.78
N SER A 165 -21.28 14.72 -16.24
CA SER A 165 -22.34 13.90 -16.83
C SER A 165 -23.59 14.72 -17.14
N THR A 166 -24.19 14.45 -18.30
CA THR A 166 -25.39 15.15 -18.78
C THR A 166 -26.56 14.19 -18.92
N ASN A 167 -27.78 14.74 -18.89
CA ASN A 167 -29.04 13.97 -18.95
C ASN A 167 -29.17 12.98 -17.77
N GLN A 168 -29.54 11.72 -18.03
CA GLN A 168 -29.73 10.68 -17.01
C GLN A 168 -28.44 9.91 -16.72
N ALA A 169 -27.32 10.30 -17.33
CA ALA A 169 -26.04 9.64 -17.14
C ALA A 169 -25.39 10.04 -15.81
N GLY A 170 -24.70 9.12 -15.17
CA GLY A 170 -24.06 9.35 -13.88
C GLY A 170 -23.50 8.08 -13.25
N ILE A 171 -23.01 8.24 -12.03
CA ILE A 171 -22.44 7.16 -11.21
C ILE A 171 -23.34 6.96 -10.00
N GLN A 172 -23.84 5.75 -9.80
CA GLN A 172 -24.73 5.43 -8.68
C GLN A 172 -24.12 4.33 -7.83
N VAL A 173 -24.08 4.51 -6.51
CA VAL A 173 -23.83 3.44 -5.55
C VAL A 173 -25.14 2.68 -5.35
N ALA A 174 -25.09 1.36 -5.52
CA ALA A 174 -26.26 0.49 -5.43
C ALA A 174 -26.95 0.63 -4.06
N PRO A 175 -28.29 0.53 -3.99
CA PRO A 175 -29.00 0.57 -2.72
C PRO A 175 -28.45 -0.47 -1.73
N GLY A 176 -28.18 -0.04 -0.49
CA GLY A 176 -27.61 -0.90 0.55
C GLY A 176 -26.11 -1.19 0.43
N SER A 177 -25.42 -0.60 -0.56
CA SER A 177 -23.96 -0.68 -0.70
C SER A 177 -23.25 0.51 -0.04
N THR A 178 -22.02 0.29 0.42
CA THR A 178 -21.15 1.38 0.88
C THR A 178 -20.34 1.93 -0.29
N GLY A 179 -20.27 3.24 -0.47
CA GLY A 179 -19.53 3.85 -1.57
C GLY A 179 -19.60 5.37 -1.53
N SER A 180 -18.61 6.02 -2.12
CA SER A 180 -18.56 7.48 -2.26
C SER A 180 -18.10 7.87 -3.66
N ILE A 181 -18.46 9.07 -4.09
CA ILE A 181 -17.98 9.65 -5.33
C ILE A 181 -17.17 10.89 -4.96
N SER A 182 -15.90 10.91 -5.31
CA SER A 182 -14.99 11.99 -4.95
C SER A 182 -14.24 12.51 -6.16
N VAL A 183 -14.10 13.83 -6.21
CA VAL A 183 -13.46 14.58 -7.30
C VAL A 183 -12.29 15.36 -6.72
N TYR A 184 -11.07 15.02 -7.12
CA TYR A 184 -9.82 15.53 -6.55
C TYR A 184 -9.31 16.78 -7.27
N ASN A 185 -8.21 17.35 -6.77
CA ASN A 185 -7.51 18.51 -7.35
C ASN A 185 -8.38 19.78 -7.41
N SER A 186 -9.32 19.95 -6.47
CA SER A 186 -10.27 21.08 -6.46
C SER A 186 -11.09 21.20 -7.76
N ASN A 187 -11.29 20.09 -8.47
CA ASN A 187 -12.09 20.08 -9.69
C ASN A 187 -13.59 20.16 -9.38
N ARG A 188 -14.36 20.56 -10.39
CA ARG A 188 -15.83 20.65 -10.32
C ARG A 188 -16.45 19.28 -10.08
N SER A 189 -17.19 19.16 -8.98
CA SER A 189 -17.94 17.98 -8.54
C SER A 189 -19.45 18.11 -8.74
N ASP A 190 -19.92 19.31 -9.06
CA ASP A 190 -21.33 19.69 -9.20
C ASP A 190 -21.93 19.31 -10.55
N GLN A 191 -21.12 18.91 -11.53
CA GLN A 191 -21.56 18.59 -12.89
C GLN A 191 -21.87 17.11 -13.07
N CYS A 192 -22.72 16.53 -12.21
CA CYS A 192 -23.24 15.18 -12.44
C CYS A 192 -24.77 15.16 -12.53
N GLY A 193 -25.29 14.71 -13.67
CA GLY A 193 -26.73 14.64 -13.94
C GLY A 193 -27.48 13.64 -13.05
N ASN A 194 -26.92 12.44 -12.84
CA ASN A 194 -27.60 11.36 -12.09
C ASN A 194 -26.64 10.59 -11.17
N CYS A 195 -25.92 11.31 -10.31
CA CYS A 195 -25.04 10.70 -9.30
C CYS A 195 -25.74 10.51 -7.95
N SER A 196 -25.50 9.35 -7.33
CA SER A 196 -25.96 9.06 -5.97
C SER A 196 -24.94 8.17 -5.25
N PRO A 197 -24.36 8.56 -4.10
CA PRO A 197 -24.54 9.83 -3.40
C PRO A 197 -23.98 11.03 -4.20
N ALA A 198 -24.31 12.25 -3.81
CA ALA A 198 -23.81 13.45 -4.48
C ALA A 198 -22.25 13.47 -4.48
N PRO A 199 -21.59 13.83 -5.59
CA PRO A 199 -20.14 13.86 -5.64
C PRO A 199 -19.55 14.91 -4.69
N THR A 200 -18.41 14.58 -4.10
CA THR A 200 -17.70 15.43 -3.14
C THR A 200 -16.41 15.96 -3.73
N GLY A 201 -16.20 17.29 -3.70
CA GLY A 201 -14.94 17.91 -4.08
C GLY A 201 -13.89 17.77 -2.98
N ILE A 202 -12.72 17.24 -3.32
CA ILE A 202 -11.55 17.12 -2.44
C ILE A 202 -10.44 18.02 -2.99
N ALA A 203 -9.94 18.93 -2.14
CA ALA A 203 -8.92 19.89 -2.54
C ALA A 203 -7.54 19.24 -2.76
N SER A 204 -7.24 18.17 -2.03
CA SER A 204 -6.00 17.42 -2.13
C SER A 204 -5.83 16.76 -3.51
N ALA A 205 -4.57 16.49 -3.84
CA ALA A 205 -4.26 15.72 -5.04
C ALA A 205 -4.78 14.29 -4.94
N LEU A 206 -5.15 13.72 -6.08
CA LEU A 206 -5.45 12.29 -6.16
C LEU A 206 -4.21 11.52 -5.68
N PRO A 207 -4.35 10.56 -4.74
CA PRO A 207 -3.22 9.74 -4.30
C PRO A 207 -2.49 9.14 -5.48
N SER A 208 -1.16 9.08 -5.41
CA SER A 208 -0.34 8.44 -6.45
C SER A 208 -0.80 7.00 -6.62
N LEU A 209 -1.37 6.69 -7.78
CA LEU A 209 -1.71 5.32 -8.12
C LEU A 209 -0.42 4.49 -8.24
N PRO A 210 -0.42 3.24 -7.75
CA PRO A 210 0.67 2.32 -8.06
C PRO A 210 0.83 2.26 -9.58
N SER A 211 2.08 2.28 -10.06
CA SER A 211 2.35 2.11 -11.48
C SER A 211 1.76 0.77 -11.92
N ALA A 212 0.76 0.82 -12.81
CA ALA A 212 0.16 -0.40 -13.35
C ALA A 212 1.26 -1.18 -14.07
N VAL A 213 1.65 -2.31 -13.51
CA VAL A 213 2.50 -3.27 -14.21
C VAL A 213 1.59 -3.98 -15.20
N ILE A 214 1.85 -3.79 -16.49
CA ILE A 214 1.13 -4.50 -17.54
C ILE A 214 1.31 -5.99 -17.27
N PRO A 215 0.22 -6.76 -17.06
CA PRO A 215 0.34 -8.17 -16.80
C PRO A 215 1.04 -8.84 -17.99
N THR A 216 2.08 -9.62 -17.70
CA THR A 216 2.81 -10.42 -18.70
C THR A 216 2.40 -11.89 -18.67
N THR A 217 1.66 -12.31 -17.64
CA THR A 217 1.14 -13.66 -17.44
C THR A 217 -0.37 -13.65 -17.29
N ASN A 218 -1.02 -14.77 -17.61
CA ASN A 218 -2.42 -15.03 -17.38
C ASN A 218 -2.67 -15.52 -15.93
N LEU A 219 -3.93 -15.75 -15.55
CA LEU A 219 -4.32 -16.17 -14.19
C LEU A 219 -3.76 -17.55 -13.78
N ASP A 220 -3.37 -18.37 -14.75
CA ASP A 220 -2.71 -19.67 -14.57
C ASP A 220 -1.18 -19.56 -14.48
N GLY A 221 -0.63 -18.34 -14.51
CA GLY A 221 0.81 -18.08 -14.47
C GLY A 221 1.52 -18.26 -15.83
N GLN A 222 0.81 -18.66 -16.89
CA GLN A 222 1.41 -18.80 -18.21
C GLN A 222 1.62 -17.44 -18.87
N PRO A 223 2.65 -17.24 -19.72
CA PRO A 223 2.85 -16.00 -20.45
C PRO A 223 1.61 -15.64 -21.30
N LEU A 224 1.26 -14.35 -21.35
CA LEU A 224 0.18 -13.89 -22.22
C LEU A 224 0.58 -14.03 -23.69
N VAL A 225 -0.31 -14.65 -24.46
CA VAL A 225 -0.13 -14.84 -25.90
C VAL A 225 -0.37 -13.52 -26.63
N VAL A 226 0.57 -13.13 -27.50
CA VAL A 226 0.40 -11.98 -28.41
C VAL A 226 -0.54 -12.38 -29.54
N ARG A 227 -1.63 -11.63 -29.70
CA ARG A 227 -2.69 -11.85 -30.69
C ARG A 227 -2.67 -10.71 -31.70
N SER A 228 -2.31 -11.02 -32.94
CA SER A 228 -2.03 -10.05 -34.01
C SER A 228 -3.25 -9.61 -34.83
N GLY A 229 -4.48 -9.74 -34.31
CA GLY A 229 -5.69 -9.44 -35.08
C GLY A 229 -6.91 -9.03 -34.25
N SER A 230 -7.97 -8.60 -34.94
CA SER A 230 -9.26 -8.17 -34.39
C SER A 230 -10.14 -9.33 -33.89
N SER A 231 -9.55 -10.43 -33.41
CA SER A 231 -10.26 -11.70 -33.26
C SER A 231 -10.75 -11.95 -31.84
N CYS A 232 -11.85 -11.31 -31.48
CA CYS A 232 -12.85 -11.96 -30.62
C CYS A 232 -13.84 -12.66 -31.56
N THR A 233 -13.50 -13.84 -32.06
CA THR A 233 -14.30 -14.54 -33.07
C THR A 233 -15.48 -15.25 -32.39
N SER A 234 -16.70 -14.98 -32.87
CA SER A 234 -17.95 -15.67 -32.49
C SER A 234 -18.23 -15.75 -30.98
N GLY A 235 -18.50 -14.61 -30.36
CA GLY A 235 -19.15 -14.57 -29.04
C GLY A 235 -18.27 -14.88 -27.84
N THR A 236 -17.01 -15.28 -28.03
CA THR A 236 -16.03 -15.37 -26.94
C THR A 236 -14.70 -14.72 -27.31
N CYS A 237 -14.10 -13.98 -26.37
CA CYS A 237 -12.75 -13.42 -26.51
C CYS A 237 -11.80 -14.15 -25.54
N GLN A 238 -10.56 -14.39 -25.97
CA GLN A 238 -9.57 -15.13 -25.18
C GLN A 238 -8.53 -14.19 -24.56
N PRO A 239 -7.97 -14.49 -23.37
CA PRO A 239 -6.92 -13.69 -22.75
C PRO A 239 -5.69 -13.54 -23.66
N GLY A 240 -4.97 -12.43 -23.54
CA GLY A 240 -3.79 -12.15 -24.35
C GLY A 240 -3.48 -10.67 -24.56
N ILE A 241 -2.38 -10.43 -25.28
CA ILE A 241 -1.93 -9.09 -25.67
C ILE A 241 -2.40 -8.82 -27.10
N TYR A 242 -3.33 -7.90 -27.27
CA TYR A 242 -3.87 -7.47 -28.56
C TYR A 242 -3.10 -6.25 -29.06
N SER A 243 -2.28 -6.45 -30.10
CA SER A 243 -1.45 -5.39 -30.66
C SER A 243 -2.18 -4.44 -31.62
N SER A 244 -3.39 -4.79 -32.06
CA SER A 244 -4.25 -4.01 -32.96
C SER A 244 -5.59 -3.68 -32.31
N LEU A 245 -6.32 -2.68 -32.83
CA LEU A 245 -7.68 -2.34 -32.39
C LEU A 245 -8.60 -3.57 -32.46
N VAL A 246 -9.18 -3.94 -31.31
CA VAL A 246 -10.18 -5.00 -31.22
C VAL A 246 -11.56 -4.36 -31.35
N LYS A 247 -12.25 -4.64 -32.45
CA LYS A 247 -13.62 -4.15 -32.69
C LYS A 247 -14.62 -5.30 -32.61
N LEU A 248 -15.60 -5.19 -31.72
CA LEU A 248 -16.59 -6.25 -31.52
C LEU A 248 -17.62 -6.26 -32.66
N SER A 249 -17.87 -7.43 -33.23
CA SER A 249 -18.85 -7.65 -34.30
C SER A 249 -20.22 -8.12 -33.76
N GLY A 250 -20.27 -8.66 -32.55
CA GLY A 250 -21.49 -9.11 -31.86
C GLY A 250 -21.32 -9.14 -30.34
N PRO A 251 -22.38 -9.50 -29.58
CA PRO A 251 -22.27 -9.73 -28.14
C PRO A 251 -21.13 -10.71 -27.85
N THR A 252 -20.23 -10.37 -26.93
CA THR A 252 -18.98 -11.12 -26.72
C THR A 252 -18.73 -11.34 -25.24
N THR A 253 -18.48 -12.59 -24.87
CA THR A 253 -18.05 -12.98 -23.52
C THR A 253 -16.52 -13.05 -23.46
N PHE A 254 -15.89 -12.28 -22.60
CA PHE A 254 -14.46 -12.36 -22.36
C PHE A 254 -14.21 -13.52 -21.40
N ALA A 255 -13.48 -14.56 -21.84
CA ALA A 255 -13.08 -15.64 -20.95
C ALA A 255 -12.24 -15.10 -19.79
N SER A 256 -12.27 -15.77 -18.64
CA SER A 256 -11.52 -15.31 -17.47
C SER A 256 -10.01 -15.28 -17.77
N GLY A 257 -9.36 -14.18 -17.42
CA GLY A 257 -7.94 -13.98 -17.69
C GLY A 257 -7.54 -12.51 -17.77
N ASN A 258 -6.27 -12.30 -18.12
CA ASN A 258 -5.68 -10.98 -18.31
C ASN A 258 -5.67 -10.58 -19.80
N TYR A 259 -6.09 -9.36 -20.08
CA TYR A 259 -6.16 -8.79 -21.42
C TYR A 259 -5.36 -7.50 -21.46
N VAL A 260 -4.62 -7.29 -22.56
CA VAL A 260 -3.88 -6.05 -22.78
C VAL A 260 -4.20 -5.55 -24.19
N PHE A 261 -4.88 -4.41 -24.32
CA PHE A 261 -5.30 -3.85 -25.61
C PHE A 261 -4.41 -2.68 -26.04
N ASN A 262 -3.22 -2.98 -26.58
CA ASN A 262 -2.29 -1.94 -27.06
C ASN A 262 -2.86 -1.12 -28.24
N GLY A 263 -3.71 -1.74 -29.06
CA GLY A 263 -4.41 -1.05 -30.16
C GLY A 263 -5.79 -0.49 -29.79
N GLY A 264 -6.25 -0.68 -28.55
CA GLY A 264 -7.57 -0.28 -28.06
C GLY A 264 -8.67 -1.34 -28.24
N LEU A 265 -9.82 -1.08 -27.59
CA LEU A 265 -11.04 -1.89 -27.66
C LEU A 265 -12.23 -1.00 -28.06
N ASP A 266 -12.86 -1.29 -29.20
CA ASP A 266 -14.10 -0.67 -29.67
C ASP A 266 -15.25 -1.68 -29.53
N THR A 267 -16.15 -1.45 -28.57
CA THR A 267 -17.30 -2.32 -28.35
C THR A 267 -18.34 -2.21 -29.45
N ASN A 268 -18.31 -1.18 -30.30
CA ASN A 268 -19.20 -1.01 -31.46
C ASN A 268 -20.69 -1.21 -31.12
N ASN A 269 -21.11 -0.64 -29.98
CA ASN A 269 -22.45 -0.79 -29.40
C ASN A 269 -22.87 -2.25 -29.13
N LYS A 270 -21.91 -3.15 -28.87
CA LYS A 270 -22.16 -4.55 -28.50
C LYS A 270 -21.95 -4.76 -27.00
N THR A 271 -22.74 -5.68 -26.44
CA THR A 271 -22.62 -6.10 -25.03
C THR A 271 -21.33 -6.88 -24.82
N VAL A 272 -20.61 -6.55 -23.76
CA VAL A 272 -19.48 -7.32 -23.24
C VAL A 272 -19.90 -8.00 -21.95
N THR A 273 -19.66 -9.31 -21.86
CA THR A 273 -19.95 -10.11 -20.66
C THR A 273 -18.63 -10.69 -20.14
N SER A 274 -18.39 -10.69 -18.84
CA SER A 274 -17.25 -11.39 -18.25
C SER A 274 -17.56 -12.86 -18.02
N GLY A 275 -16.57 -13.73 -18.24
CA GLY A 275 -16.63 -15.14 -17.84
C GLY A 275 -16.53 -15.32 -16.32
N ALA A 276 -16.95 -16.49 -15.84
CA ALA A 276 -16.79 -16.87 -14.43
C ALA A 276 -15.29 -16.86 -14.05
N GLY A 277 -14.94 -16.18 -12.96
CA GLY A 277 -13.54 -15.96 -12.54
C GLY A 277 -13.04 -14.52 -12.76
N GLY A 278 -13.78 -13.68 -13.48
CA GLY A 278 -13.45 -12.27 -13.66
C GLY A 278 -12.42 -12.03 -14.77
N VAL A 279 -12.33 -10.77 -15.21
CA VAL A 279 -11.48 -10.33 -16.31
C VAL A 279 -10.70 -9.11 -15.84
N SER A 280 -9.39 -9.10 -16.08
CA SER A 280 -8.53 -7.93 -15.90
C SER A 280 -8.22 -7.34 -17.27
N LEU A 281 -8.49 -6.04 -17.44
CA LEU A 281 -8.32 -5.25 -18.67
C LEU A 281 -7.18 -4.26 -18.51
#